data_AF-A0ABD6P979-F1
#
_entry.id   AF-A0ABD6P979-F1
#
_cell.length_a   1.000
_cell.length_b   1.000
_cell.length_c   1.000
_cell.angle_alpha   90.00
_cell.angle_beta   90.00
_cell.angle_gamma   90.00
#
_symmetry.space_group_name_H-M   'P 1'
#
loop_
_entity.id
_entity.type
_entity.pdbx_description
1 polymer ?
#
loop_
_entity_poly.entity_id
_entity_poly.type
_entity_poly.pdbx_seq_one_letter_code
_entity_poly.pdbx_strand_id
1 'polypeptide(L)'
;MNRYAMAALCLMVSAGAQADRIRPDVEVNVPPEVFSAGGQRAQPCNQCCIYQDQNYSEGAVVRADGVLLQCQRDERTLSTNPLVWRRVKE
;
A
#
# COMPACT_ATOMS: atom_id res chain seq x y z
N MET A 1 -33.34 37.20 -31.17
CA MET A 1 -31.89 36.90 -31.30
C MET A 1 -31.02 37.36 -30.11
N ASN A 2 -31.50 38.19 -29.17
CA ASN A 2 -30.63 38.74 -28.10
C ASN A 2 -30.50 37.89 -26.81
N ARG A 3 -31.38 36.91 -26.58
CA ARG A 3 -31.37 36.08 -25.36
C ARG A 3 -30.35 34.93 -25.41
N TYR A 4 -30.10 34.40 -26.60
CA TYR A 4 -29.13 33.32 -26.82
C TYR A 4 -27.70 33.84 -26.90
N ALA A 5 -27.51 35.08 -27.34
CA ALA A 5 -26.20 35.74 -27.36
C ALA A 5 -25.63 35.97 -25.95
N MET A 6 -26.47 36.36 -24.98
CA MET A 6 -26.06 36.54 -23.58
C MET A 6 -25.76 35.20 -22.87
N ALA A 7 -26.53 34.16 -23.16
CA ALA A 7 -26.28 32.82 -22.62
C ALA A 7 -24.96 32.22 -23.15
N ALA A 8 -24.61 32.48 -24.41
CA ALA A 8 -23.34 32.06 -24.99
C ALA A 8 -22.13 32.78 -24.39
N LEU A 9 -22.29 34.06 -24.00
CA LEU A 9 -21.20 34.85 -23.41
C LEU A 9 -20.87 34.42 -21.97
N CYS A 10 -21.87 34.00 -21.18
CA CYS A 10 -21.66 33.52 -19.81
C CYS A 10 -20.90 32.19 -19.71
N LEU A 11 -20.91 31.37 -20.76
CA LEU A 11 -20.21 30.07 -20.77
C LEU A 11 -18.69 30.19 -20.93
N MET A 12 -18.16 31.37 -21.26
CA MET A 12 -16.72 31.55 -21.52
C MET A 12 -15.91 32.06 -20.31
N VAL A 13 -16.55 32.38 -19.18
CA VAL A 13 -15.87 33.06 -18.04
C VAL A 13 -15.37 32.10 -16.96
N SER A 14 -15.67 30.79 -17.02
CA SER A 14 -15.03 29.80 -16.16
C SER A 14 -13.71 29.30 -16.76
N ALA A 15 -12.81 30.23 -17.07
CA ALA A 15 -11.38 29.93 -17.23
C ALA A 15 -10.85 29.55 -15.84
N GLY A 16 -10.94 28.25 -15.53
CA GLY A 16 -10.37 27.70 -14.30
C GLY A 16 -8.90 28.09 -14.22
N ALA A 17 -8.54 28.81 -13.15
CA ALA A 17 -7.16 29.00 -12.76
C ALA A 17 -6.55 27.61 -12.52
N GLN A 18 -5.88 27.07 -13.53
CA GLN A 18 -5.00 25.92 -13.38
C GLN A 18 -3.84 26.42 -12.53
N ALA A 19 -3.95 26.25 -11.21
CA ALA A 19 -2.81 26.35 -10.33
C ALA A 19 -1.92 25.14 -10.67
N ASP A 20 -1.05 25.31 -11.67
CA ASP A 20 0.05 24.40 -11.95
C ASP A 20 0.98 24.46 -10.73
N ARG A 21 0.62 23.66 -9.72
CA ARG A 21 1.50 23.39 -8.60
C ARG A 21 2.63 22.60 -9.21
N ILE A 22 3.72 23.30 -9.52
CA ILE A 22 5.05 22.73 -9.70
C ILE A 22 5.31 21.85 -8.48
N ARG A 23 4.94 20.57 -8.60
CA ARG A 23 5.48 19.51 -7.78
C ARG A 23 6.88 19.33 -8.33
N PRO A 24 7.95 19.55 -7.55
CA PRO A 24 9.23 19.03 -7.96
C PRO A 24 9.02 17.52 -8.05
N ASP A 25 9.01 17.01 -9.28
CA ASP A 25 9.15 15.59 -9.53
C ASP A 25 10.57 15.25 -9.10
N VAL A 26 10.71 14.90 -7.83
CA VAL A 26 11.94 14.35 -7.30
C VAL A 26 11.97 12.93 -7.82
N GLU A 27 12.43 12.76 -9.06
CA GLU A 27 12.82 11.47 -9.60
C GLU A 27 14.05 11.03 -8.79
N VAL A 28 13.78 10.29 -7.70
CA VAL A 28 14.82 9.60 -6.96
C VAL A 28 15.32 8.50 -7.89
N ASN A 29 16.43 8.77 -8.56
CA ASN A 29 17.14 7.75 -9.35
C ASN A 29 17.65 6.71 -8.37
N VAL A 30 16.84 5.69 -8.10
CA VAL A 30 17.26 4.58 -7.25
C VAL A 30 18.10 3.66 -8.13
N PRO A 31 19.36 3.41 -7.76
CA PRO A 31 20.26 2.58 -8.55
C PRO A 31 19.66 1.18 -8.80
N PRO A 32 19.74 0.61 -10.02
CA PRO A 32 19.13 -0.68 -10.36
C PRO A 32 19.64 -1.86 -9.50
N GLU A 33 20.73 -1.65 -8.77
CA GLU A 33 21.31 -2.59 -7.82
C GLU A 33 20.42 -2.85 -6.60
N VAL A 34 19.44 -1.99 -6.27
CA VAL A 34 18.46 -2.31 -5.20
C VAL A 34 17.31 -3.21 -5.66
N PHE A 35 17.04 -3.28 -6.97
CA PHE A 35 16.07 -4.22 -7.53
C PHE A 35 16.68 -5.59 -7.79
N SER A 36 18.01 -5.67 -7.71
CA SER A 36 18.81 -6.86 -7.99
C SER A 36 19.33 -7.47 -6.69
N ALA A 37 18.44 -7.76 -5.73
CA ALA A 37 18.78 -8.70 -4.66
C ALA A 37 18.84 -10.11 -5.28
N GLY A 38 20.02 -10.49 -5.74
CA GLY A 38 20.33 -11.83 -6.22
C GLY A 38 19.97 -12.89 -5.18
N GLY A 39 19.14 -13.84 -5.59
CA GLY A 39 18.63 -14.92 -4.75
C GLY A 39 17.31 -14.52 -4.09
N GLN A 40 16.24 -15.21 -4.45
CA GLN A 40 14.87 -15.06 -3.95
C GLN A 40 14.76 -15.29 -2.43
N ARG A 41 15.34 -14.40 -1.61
CA ARG A 41 14.91 -14.23 -0.24
C ARG A 41 13.75 -13.26 -0.29
N ALA A 42 12.59 -13.70 0.21
CA ALA A 42 11.47 -12.80 0.39
C ALA A 42 11.99 -11.58 1.17
N GLN A 43 11.79 -10.38 0.62
CA GLN A 43 12.23 -9.12 1.24
C GLN A 43 11.84 -9.14 2.72
N PRO A 44 12.72 -8.73 3.64
CA PRO A 44 12.42 -8.72 5.07
C PRO A 44 11.18 -7.85 5.28
N CYS A 45 10.08 -8.50 5.60
CA CYS A 45 8.81 -7.83 5.75
C CYS A 45 8.60 -7.53 7.23
N ASN A 46 8.52 -6.24 7.55
CA ASN A 46 8.44 -5.74 8.92
C ASN A 46 7.03 -5.89 9.54
N GLN A 47 6.04 -6.35 8.77
CA GLN A 47 4.64 -6.48 9.19
C GLN A 47 4.01 -7.75 8.60
N CYS A 48 4.65 -8.89 8.79
CA CYS A 48 4.11 -10.20 8.39
C CYS A 48 4.54 -11.30 9.35
N CYS A 49 3.76 -12.38 9.32
CA CYS A 49 4.17 -13.66 9.84
C CYS A 49 4.85 -14.48 8.74
N ILE A 50 5.83 -15.30 9.10
CA ILE A 50 6.53 -16.17 8.16
C ILE A 50 6.08 -17.62 8.40
N TYR A 51 5.76 -18.34 7.33
CA TYR A 51 5.46 -19.77 7.37
C TYR A 51 5.97 -20.46 6.10
N GLN A 52 6.79 -21.51 6.26
CA GLN A 52 7.45 -22.22 5.15
C GLN A 52 8.15 -21.26 4.15
N ASP A 53 8.97 -20.34 4.68
CA ASP A 53 9.70 -19.34 3.88
C ASP A 53 8.82 -18.39 3.05
N GLN A 54 7.51 -18.35 3.32
CA GLN A 54 6.57 -17.41 2.73
C GLN A 54 6.10 -16.36 3.74
N ASN A 55 5.94 -15.13 3.25
CA ASN A 55 5.49 -13.99 4.05
C ASN A 55 3.97 -13.84 3.96
N TYR A 56 3.31 -13.73 5.11
CA TYR A 56 1.87 -13.61 5.25
C TYR A 56 1.48 -12.31 5.96
N SER A 57 0.57 -11.53 5.38
CA SER A 57 0.10 -10.28 5.97
C SER A 57 -0.79 -10.51 7.20
N GLU A 58 -1.04 -9.44 7.95
CA GLU A 58 -2.01 -9.43 9.05
C GLU A 58 -3.38 -9.97 8.57
N GLY A 59 -3.99 -10.84 9.37
CA GLY A 59 -5.25 -11.51 9.08
C GLY A 59 -5.15 -12.79 8.26
N ALA A 60 -3.98 -13.10 7.66
CA ALA A 60 -3.78 -14.33 6.90
C ALA A 60 -4.01 -15.57 7.76
N VAL A 61 -4.54 -16.64 7.14
CA VAL A 61 -4.86 -17.90 7.80
C VAL A 61 -4.15 -19.05 7.10
N VAL A 62 -3.45 -19.88 7.87
CA VAL A 62 -2.80 -21.10 7.38
C VAL A 62 -3.25 -22.30 8.20
N ARG A 63 -3.31 -23.47 7.57
CA ARG A 63 -3.50 -24.74 8.26
C ARG A 63 -2.14 -25.41 8.44
N ALA A 64 -1.76 -25.66 9.69
CA ALA A 64 -0.52 -26.33 10.05
C ALA A 64 -0.86 -27.44 11.04
N ASP A 65 -0.47 -28.68 10.76
CA ASP A 65 -0.64 -29.83 11.67
C ASP A 65 -2.04 -29.98 12.28
N GLY A 66 -3.08 -29.74 11.47
CA GLY A 66 -4.48 -29.87 11.89
C GLY A 66 -5.02 -28.71 12.73
N VAL A 67 -4.23 -27.65 12.98
CA VAL A 67 -4.71 -26.41 13.60
C VAL A 67 -4.76 -25.26 12.59
N LEU A 68 -5.72 -24.34 12.76
CA LEU A 68 -5.74 -23.07 12.04
C LEU A 68 -4.92 -22.04 12.81
N LEU A 69 -3.99 -21.42 12.11
CA LEU A 69 -3.20 -20.30 12.60
C LEU A 69 -3.62 -19.05 11.84
N GLN A 70 -3.89 -17.97 12.56
CA GLN A 70 -4.10 -16.65 12.00
C GLN A 70 -2.93 -15.73 12.37
N CYS A 71 -2.41 -14.99 11.39
CA CYS A 71 -1.41 -13.97 11.62
C CYS A 71 -2.11 -12.76 12.26
N GLN A 72 -1.86 -12.52 13.55
CA GLN A 72 -2.52 -11.47 14.31
C GLN A 72 -1.49 -10.56 14.97
N ARG A 73 -1.89 -9.32 15.22
CA ARG A 73 -1.10 -8.37 16.00
C ARG A 73 -1.09 -8.77 17.47
N ASP A 74 0.09 -8.83 18.06
CA ASP A 74 0.24 -8.92 19.51
C ASP A 74 0.27 -7.52 20.12
N GLU A 75 -0.85 -7.10 20.71
CA GLU A 75 -1.00 -5.79 21.35
C GLU A 75 -0.08 -5.59 22.55
N ARG A 76 0.46 -6.68 23.12
CA ARG A 76 1.36 -6.62 24.29
C ARG A 76 2.81 -6.39 23.92
N THR A 77 3.15 -6.45 22.63
CA THR A 77 4.52 -6.37 22.14
C THR A 77 4.76 -5.04 21.43
N LEU A 78 5.69 -4.24 21.96
CA LEU A 78 6.20 -3.05 21.29
C LEU A 78 7.43 -3.45 20.46
N SER A 79 7.19 -3.80 19.19
CA SER A 79 8.21 -4.24 18.23
C SER A 79 7.97 -3.61 16.87
N THR A 80 9.02 -3.51 16.06
CA THR A 80 8.91 -3.14 14.64
C THR A 80 8.15 -4.19 13.83
N ASN A 81 8.13 -5.45 14.29
CA ASN A 81 7.26 -6.52 13.79
C ASN A 81 6.42 -7.10 14.95
N PRO A 82 5.18 -6.63 15.14
CA PRO A 82 4.30 -7.08 16.21
C PRO A 82 3.37 -8.25 15.78
N LEU A 83 3.55 -8.84 14.60
CA LEU A 83 2.66 -9.90 14.13
C LEU A 83 3.13 -11.29 14.57
N VAL A 84 2.19 -12.10 15.06
CA VAL A 84 2.43 -13.45 15.57
C VAL A 84 1.35 -14.42 15.10
N TRP A 85 1.72 -15.69 14.90
CA TRP A 85 0.75 -16.74 14.63
C TRP A 85 -0.04 -17.08 15.90
N ARG A 86 -1.37 -16.92 15.84
CA ARG A 86 -2.28 -17.35 16.90
C ARG A 86 -3.17 -18.47 16.41
N ARG A 87 -3.36 -19.48 17.26
CA ARG A 87 -4.35 -20.54 16.99
C ARG A 87 -5.74 -19.94 17.07
N VAL A 88 -6.54 -20.20 16.05
CA VAL A 88 -7.97 -19.84 16.01
C VAL A 88 -8.79 -21.11 16.00
N LYS A 89 -9.98 -21.06 16.62
CA LYS A 89 -10.96 -22.14 16.47
C LYS A 89 -11.60 -22.01 15.10
N GLU A 90 -11.93 -23.16 14.50
CA GLU A 90 -12.81 -23.22 13.31
C GLU A 90 -14.20 -22.66 13.62
#